data_AF-A0AAU7WFH3-F1
#
_entry.id   AF-A0AAU7WFH3-F1
#
_cell.length_a   1.000
_cell.length_b   1.000
_cell.length_c   1.000
_cell.angle_alpha   90.00
_cell.angle_beta   90.00
_cell.angle_gamma   90.00
#
_symmetry.space_group_name_H-M   'P 1'
#
loop_
_entity.id
_entity.type
_entity.pdbx_description
1 polymer ?
#
loop_
_entity_poly.entity_id
_entity_poly.type
_entity_poly.pdbx_seq_one_letter_code
_entity_poly.pdbx_strand_id
1 'polypeptide(L)'
;MGKQYSEVNEYRMYTTKAELHKAVNSLMGLIRGIQYDGIITNEELAEVFHWCNLHRHLENNSPFNEIIPMIDSALDDGQLDEEEIQDIQWLCNRILHQDEFDEFYDLVTVSIQELEGILHGMLADRKLDDTEIDQLEEWMENHSFLLKGTYPFDEIDSLLTAVKHDGVVTKEEKSMLTAFFANFIDTKLSHNIHEPEIRSLQEKFSINGICAVCPEITFENKIFSFTGTSARATRNEIAEIINNKGGIFNNNVNKKTNYLIVGADGNPCWAYSCYGRKVEKAVQLRKAGSPIVIVHENDFWDETY
;
A
#
# COMPACT_ATOMS: atom_id res chain seq x y z
N MET A 1 4.45 10.21 40.61
CA MET A 1 3.82 9.59 39.42
C MET A 1 3.33 10.73 38.55
N GLY A 2 3.97 10.99 37.42
CA GLY A 2 3.65 12.15 36.59
C GLY A 2 4.77 12.45 35.61
N LYS A 3 4.94 11.58 34.61
CA LYS A 3 5.74 11.81 33.39
C LYS A 3 5.30 10.80 32.34
N GLN A 4 4.44 11.26 31.43
CA GLN A 4 3.93 10.65 30.18
C GLN A 4 2.61 11.42 29.96
N TYR A 5 2.42 12.35 29.03
CA TYR A 5 2.75 12.37 27.61
C TYR A 5 2.77 13.85 27.12
N SER A 6 3.86 14.59 27.29
CA SER A 6 3.99 15.93 26.66
C SER A 6 4.64 15.84 25.28
N GLU A 7 5.58 14.91 25.08
CA GLU A 7 6.36 14.81 23.85
C GLU A 7 5.52 14.33 22.64
N VAL A 8 4.50 13.47 22.83
CA VAL A 8 3.65 12.98 21.71
C VAL A 8 2.77 14.09 21.12
N ASN A 9 2.39 15.10 21.91
CA ASN A 9 1.60 16.23 21.44
C ASN A 9 2.46 17.33 20.80
N GLU A 10 3.71 17.51 21.22
CA GLU A 10 4.62 18.49 20.59
C GLU A 10 5.11 18.04 19.20
N TYR A 11 5.20 16.73 18.94
CA TYR A 11 5.56 16.22 17.60
C TYR A 11 4.39 16.21 16.59
N ARG A 12 3.13 16.23 17.05
CA ARG A 12 1.93 16.27 16.18
C ARG A 12 1.55 17.67 15.68
N MET A 13 2.25 18.70 16.13
CA MET A 13 2.03 20.08 15.68
C MET A 13 2.57 20.34 14.26
N TYR A 14 3.30 19.36 13.71
CA TYR A 14 3.73 19.29 12.33
C TYR A 14 3.27 17.94 11.77
N THR A 15 2.04 17.85 11.24
CA THR A 15 1.81 16.87 10.17
C THR A 15 2.86 17.18 9.11
N THR A 16 3.84 16.29 8.98
CA THR A 16 4.92 16.53 8.03
C THR A 16 4.29 16.58 6.64
N LYS A 17 4.69 17.53 5.78
CA LYS A 17 4.13 17.73 4.43
C LYS A 17 3.87 16.43 3.65
N ALA A 18 4.69 15.40 3.88
CA ALA A 18 4.52 14.05 3.35
C ALA A 18 3.25 13.31 3.83
N GLU A 19 2.87 13.42 5.10
CA GLU A 19 1.63 12.83 5.64
C GLU A 19 0.39 13.52 5.04
N LEU A 20 0.48 14.83 4.80
CA LEU A 20 -0.56 15.60 4.13
C LEU A 20 -0.70 15.19 2.66
N HIS A 21 0.40 15.14 1.90
CA HIS A 21 0.37 14.67 0.50
C HIS A 21 -0.18 13.24 0.42
N LYS A 22 0.24 12.37 1.33
CA LYS A 22 -0.28 11.01 1.40
C LYS A 22 -1.79 10.98 1.60
N ALA A 23 -2.31 11.73 2.58
CA ALA A 23 -3.74 11.75 2.84
C ALA A 23 -4.54 12.23 1.62
N VAL A 24 -4.07 13.28 0.93
CA VAL A 24 -4.72 13.82 -0.28
C VAL A 24 -4.63 12.84 -1.45
N ASN A 25 -3.50 12.17 -1.67
CA ASN A 25 -3.34 11.15 -2.71
C ASN A 25 -4.21 9.92 -2.44
N SER A 26 -4.31 9.48 -1.19
CA SER A 26 -5.19 8.38 -0.80
C SER A 26 -6.67 8.75 -1.01
N LEU A 27 -7.07 9.99 -0.71
CA LEU A 27 -8.43 10.47 -1.00
C LEU A 27 -8.69 10.52 -2.51
N MET A 28 -7.74 11.03 -3.30
CA MET A 28 -7.85 11.05 -4.76
C MET A 28 -8.10 9.65 -5.31
N GLY A 29 -7.30 8.69 -4.86
CA GLY A 29 -7.47 7.30 -5.25
C GLY A 29 -8.81 6.74 -4.79
N LEU A 30 -9.22 7.00 -3.54
CA LEU A 30 -10.50 6.53 -2.98
C LEU A 30 -11.67 6.98 -3.86
N ILE A 31 -11.76 8.28 -4.14
CA ILE A 31 -12.83 8.87 -4.96
C ILE A 31 -12.79 8.32 -6.39
N ARG A 32 -11.60 8.05 -6.93
CA ARG A 32 -11.45 7.48 -8.27
C ARG A 32 -11.91 6.01 -8.31
N GLY A 33 -11.56 5.23 -7.29
CA GLY A 33 -11.94 3.82 -7.18
C GLY A 33 -13.45 3.63 -7.12
N ILE A 34 -14.15 4.40 -6.27
CA ILE A 34 -15.62 4.31 -6.15
C ILE A 34 -16.39 4.80 -7.39
N GLN A 35 -15.69 5.42 -8.36
CA GLN A 35 -16.30 5.90 -9.59
C GLN A 35 -16.17 4.88 -10.74
N TYR A 36 -15.37 3.81 -10.58
CA TYR A 36 -15.03 2.93 -11.69
C TYR A 36 -16.21 2.20 -12.31
N ASP A 37 -17.18 1.77 -11.50
CA ASP A 37 -18.41 1.14 -11.97
C ASP A 37 -19.51 2.16 -12.35
N GLY A 38 -19.31 3.44 -12.00
CA GLY A 38 -20.24 4.54 -12.19
C GLY A 38 -21.47 4.52 -11.25
N ILE A 39 -21.47 3.67 -10.21
CA ILE A 39 -22.59 3.51 -9.28
C ILE A 39 -22.08 3.61 -7.84
N ILE A 40 -22.10 4.81 -7.28
CA ILE A 40 -21.69 5.00 -5.89
C ILE A 40 -22.76 4.45 -4.92
N THR A 41 -22.36 3.47 -4.15
CA THR A 41 -23.14 2.80 -3.10
C THR A 41 -23.06 3.52 -1.76
N ASN A 42 -24.00 3.23 -0.86
CA ASN A 42 -23.96 3.78 0.50
C ASN A 42 -22.73 3.28 1.29
N GLU A 43 -22.24 2.08 0.99
CA GLU A 43 -21.00 1.56 1.57
C GLU A 43 -19.79 2.42 1.17
N GLU A 44 -19.69 2.80 -0.10
CA GLU A 44 -18.63 3.69 -0.62
C GLU A 44 -18.70 5.11 -0.04
N LEU A 45 -19.89 5.69 0.04
CA LEU A 45 -20.09 6.99 0.71
C LEU A 45 -19.66 6.94 2.18
N ALA A 46 -19.91 5.82 2.86
CA ALA A 46 -19.50 5.65 4.24
C ALA A 46 -17.96 5.62 4.41
N GLU A 47 -17.21 5.08 3.44
CA GLU A 47 -15.75 5.16 3.44
C GLU A 47 -15.25 6.60 3.27
N VAL A 48 -15.83 7.35 2.33
CA VAL A 48 -15.47 8.76 2.09
C VAL A 48 -15.77 9.60 3.34
N PHE A 49 -16.93 9.38 3.97
CA PHE A 49 -17.30 10.03 5.22
C PHE A 49 -16.36 9.63 6.37
N HIS A 50 -15.97 8.36 6.44
CA HIS A 50 -15.02 7.87 7.44
C HIS A 50 -13.65 8.52 7.28
N TRP A 51 -13.15 8.63 6.03
CA TRP A 51 -11.92 9.35 5.73
C TRP A 51 -11.98 10.80 6.21
N CYS A 52 -13.10 11.50 5.99
CA CYS A 52 -13.29 12.85 6.49
C CYS A 52 -13.23 12.91 8.01
N ASN A 53 -13.88 11.98 8.71
CA ASN A 53 -13.87 11.94 10.18
C ASN A 53 -12.49 11.63 10.77
N LEU A 54 -11.69 10.78 10.12
CA LEU A 54 -10.31 10.52 10.52
C LEU A 54 -9.48 11.80 10.45
N HIS A 55 -9.70 12.63 9.43
CA HIS A 55 -8.94 13.87 9.20
C HIS A 55 -9.61 15.13 9.77
N ARG A 56 -10.81 15.04 10.36
CA ARG A 56 -11.58 16.17 10.92
C ARG A 56 -10.82 16.93 12.02
N HIS A 57 -9.94 16.25 12.74
CA HIS A 57 -9.04 16.91 13.70
C HIS A 57 -8.09 17.94 13.06
N LEU A 58 -7.87 17.86 11.73
CA LEU A 58 -7.06 18.77 10.93
C LEU A 58 -7.90 19.79 10.15
N GLU A 59 -9.22 19.83 10.31
CA GLU A 59 -10.16 20.70 9.57
C GLU A 59 -9.80 22.20 9.64
N ASN A 60 -9.08 22.65 10.66
CA ASN A 60 -8.64 24.05 10.74
C ASN A 60 -7.32 24.34 10.01
N ASN A 61 -6.67 23.33 9.43
CA ASN A 61 -5.40 23.44 8.73
C ASN A 61 -5.61 23.26 7.22
N SER A 62 -4.91 24.08 6.43
CA SER A 62 -4.84 23.86 4.98
C SER A 62 -4.12 22.55 4.67
N PRO A 63 -4.61 21.73 3.72
CA PRO A 63 -5.77 21.92 2.84
C PRO A 63 -7.09 21.33 3.36
N PHE A 64 -7.09 20.66 4.52
CA PHE A 64 -8.27 19.97 5.06
C PHE A 64 -9.43 20.92 5.39
N ASN A 65 -9.14 22.20 5.62
CA ASN A 65 -10.13 23.27 5.79
C ASN A 65 -10.96 23.58 4.53
N GLU A 66 -10.52 23.12 3.36
CA GLU A 66 -11.26 23.22 2.10
C GLU A 66 -11.83 21.86 1.69
N ILE A 67 -11.05 20.79 1.84
CA ILE A 67 -11.47 19.43 1.45
C ILE A 67 -12.64 18.93 2.30
N ILE A 68 -12.56 19.02 3.63
CA ILE A 68 -13.57 18.42 4.51
C ILE A 68 -14.94 19.10 4.34
N PRO A 69 -15.03 20.45 4.32
CA PRO A 69 -16.32 21.09 4.08
C PRO A 69 -16.89 20.84 2.68
N MET A 70 -16.04 20.69 1.66
CA MET A 70 -16.49 20.34 0.30
C MET A 70 -17.13 18.96 0.28
N ILE A 71 -16.46 17.96 0.88
CA ILE A 71 -17.00 16.59 0.94
C ILE A 71 -18.23 16.52 1.84
N ASP A 72 -18.23 17.18 3.00
CA ASP A 72 -19.42 17.24 3.88
C ASP A 72 -20.62 17.84 3.13
N SER A 73 -20.40 18.89 2.31
CA SER A 73 -21.47 19.49 1.50
C SER A 73 -21.93 18.61 0.35
N ALA A 74 -21.03 17.84 -0.28
CA ALA A 74 -21.41 16.89 -1.32
C ALA A 74 -22.23 15.73 -0.73
N LEU A 75 -21.85 15.26 0.47
CA LEU A 75 -22.55 14.17 1.13
C LEU A 75 -23.85 14.56 1.85
N ASP A 76 -24.21 15.85 1.90
CA ASP A 76 -25.38 16.36 2.64
C ASP A 76 -26.71 15.84 2.08
N ASP A 77 -26.78 15.57 0.77
CA ASP A 77 -27.97 15.02 0.12
C ASP A 77 -27.99 13.47 0.12
N GLY A 78 -26.94 12.86 0.67
CA GLY A 78 -26.76 11.40 0.76
C GLY A 78 -26.42 10.73 -0.56
N GLN A 79 -26.06 11.49 -1.58
CA GLN A 79 -25.53 11.03 -2.86
C GLN A 79 -24.20 11.73 -3.13
N LEU A 80 -23.51 11.30 -4.17
CA LEU A 80 -22.30 11.97 -4.63
C LEU A 80 -22.34 11.89 -6.16
N ASP A 81 -22.63 13.02 -6.80
CA ASP A 81 -22.85 13.07 -8.24
C ASP A 81 -21.55 13.31 -9.03
N GLU A 82 -21.62 13.17 -10.36
CA GLU A 82 -20.43 13.31 -11.22
C GLU A 82 -19.80 14.71 -11.16
N GLU A 83 -20.60 15.77 -10.96
CA GLU A 83 -20.10 17.14 -10.83
C GLU A 83 -19.36 17.31 -9.50
N GLU A 84 -19.89 16.77 -8.41
CA GLU A 84 -19.27 16.78 -7.09
C GLU A 84 -17.96 15.97 -7.04
N ILE A 85 -17.92 14.80 -7.70
CA ILE A 85 -16.68 14.03 -7.86
C ILE A 85 -15.62 14.88 -8.57
N GLN A 86 -16.00 15.52 -9.67
CA GLN A 86 -15.08 16.33 -10.46
C GLN A 86 -14.56 17.52 -9.65
N ASP A 87 -15.40 18.15 -8.84
CA ASP A 87 -15.02 19.25 -7.95
C ASP A 87 -14.03 18.78 -6.87
N ILE A 88 -14.27 17.63 -6.25
CA ILE A 88 -13.36 17.03 -5.25
C ILE A 88 -12.02 16.68 -5.91
N GLN A 89 -12.03 16.01 -7.07
CA GLN A 89 -10.82 15.67 -7.82
C GLN A 89 -10.06 16.93 -8.25
N TRP A 90 -10.75 17.97 -8.70
CA TRP A 90 -10.13 19.23 -9.06
C TRP A 90 -9.44 19.89 -7.87
N LEU A 91 -10.11 19.93 -6.71
CA LEU A 91 -9.54 20.48 -5.49
C LEU A 91 -8.29 19.72 -5.06
N CYS A 92 -8.36 18.39 -5.01
CA CYS A 92 -7.22 17.53 -4.66
C CYS A 92 -6.04 17.74 -5.62
N ASN A 93 -6.26 17.77 -6.93
CA ASN A 93 -5.21 18.03 -7.93
C ASN A 93 -4.57 19.41 -7.74
N ARG A 94 -5.39 20.44 -7.50
CA ARG A 94 -4.90 21.81 -7.28
C ARG A 94 -3.96 21.87 -6.08
N ILE A 95 -4.28 21.15 -5.00
CA ILE A 95 -3.45 21.09 -3.78
C ILE A 95 -2.14 20.35 -4.04
N LEU A 96 -2.20 19.22 -4.74
CA LEU A 96 -1.02 18.41 -5.04
C LEU A 96 -0.03 19.12 -5.97
N HIS A 97 -0.51 20.01 -6.85
CA HIS A 97 0.32 20.77 -7.80
C HIS A 97 0.79 22.14 -7.30
N GLN A 98 0.53 22.52 -6.04
CA GLN A 98 0.93 23.83 -5.51
C GLN A 98 2.44 23.95 -5.19
N ASP A 99 3.18 22.84 -5.11
CA ASP A 99 4.55 22.82 -4.61
C ASP A 99 5.57 22.27 -5.64
N GLU A 100 6.55 23.09 -6.04
CA GLU A 100 7.67 22.71 -6.92
C GLU A 100 8.78 21.97 -6.12
N PHE A 101 8.85 20.64 -6.16
CA PHE A 101 10.02 19.85 -5.66
C PHE A 101 10.21 18.53 -6.42
N ASP A 102 11.49 18.11 -6.59
CA ASP A 102 12.02 16.89 -7.26
C ASP A 102 11.01 16.02 -8.05
N GLU A 103 10.73 16.45 -9.28
CA GLU A 103 9.63 16.00 -10.15
C GLU A 103 9.53 14.49 -10.42
N PHE A 104 10.57 13.67 -10.22
CA PHE A 104 10.50 12.26 -10.63
C PHE A 104 10.16 11.28 -9.51
N TYR A 105 10.73 11.47 -8.31
CA TYR A 105 10.52 10.55 -7.18
C TYR A 105 9.23 10.85 -6.42
N ASP A 106 8.78 12.11 -6.42
CA ASP A 106 7.49 12.48 -5.87
C ASP A 106 6.37 11.87 -6.71
N LEU A 107 6.46 11.92 -8.05
CA LEU A 107 5.44 11.36 -8.95
C LEU A 107 5.25 9.85 -8.78
N VAL A 108 6.33 9.06 -8.65
CA VAL A 108 6.20 7.62 -8.38
C VAL A 108 5.49 7.40 -7.03
N THR A 109 5.84 8.17 -6.00
CA THR A 109 5.25 8.06 -4.67
C THR A 109 3.77 8.45 -4.68
N VAL A 110 3.44 9.55 -5.36
CA VAL A 110 2.08 10.06 -5.59
C VAL A 110 1.23 9.00 -6.28
N SER A 111 1.71 8.46 -7.41
CA SER A 111 0.95 7.47 -8.17
C SER A 111 0.79 6.14 -7.42
N ILE A 112 1.76 5.73 -6.58
CA ILE A 112 1.56 4.56 -5.71
C ILE A 112 0.52 4.83 -4.62
N GLN A 113 0.52 6.02 -4.01
CA GLN A 113 -0.49 6.40 -3.01
C GLN A 113 -1.89 6.55 -3.63
N GLU A 114 -1.97 7.01 -4.87
CA GLU A 114 -3.20 7.03 -5.66
C GLU A 114 -3.68 5.60 -5.93
N LEU A 115 -2.78 4.68 -6.34
CA LEU A 115 -3.11 3.27 -6.52
C LEU A 115 -3.66 2.64 -5.24
N GLU A 116 -3.02 2.89 -4.08
CA GLU A 116 -3.52 2.43 -2.78
C GLU A 116 -4.95 2.94 -2.50
N GLY A 117 -5.21 4.23 -2.80
CA GLY A 117 -6.54 4.81 -2.67
C GLY A 117 -7.55 4.17 -3.63
N ILE A 118 -7.17 3.92 -4.89
CA ILE A 118 -8.04 3.28 -5.89
C ILE A 118 -8.47 1.90 -5.40
N LEU A 119 -7.51 1.11 -4.92
CA LEU A 119 -7.80 -0.21 -4.36
C LEU A 119 -8.71 -0.11 -3.13
N HIS A 120 -8.54 0.93 -2.30
CA HIS A 120 -9.45 1.20 -1.18
C HIS A 120 -10.86 1.46 -1.67
N GLY A 121 -11.03 2.35 -2.65
CA GLY A 121 -12.34 2.67 -3.24
C GLY A 121 -13.05 1.44 -3.77
N MET A 122 -12.36 0.66 -4.62
CA MET A 122 -12.90 -0.59 -5.21
C MET A 122 -13.26 -1.67 -4.17
N LEU A 123 -12.71 -1.59 -2.96
CA LEU A 123 -13.00 -2.54 -1.88
C LEU A 123 -13.98 -2.00 -0.84
N ALA A 124 -14.45 -0.77 -1.00
CA ALA A 124 -15.31 -0.10 -0.04
C ALA A 124 -16.68 -0.78 0.10
N ASP A 125 -17.25 -1.27 -1.01
CA ASP A 125 -18.54 -1.99 -1.06
C ASP A 125 -18.38 -3.52 -0.93
N ARG A 126 -17.13 -4.00 -0.91
CA ARG A 126 -16.70 -5.41 -0.86
C ARG A 126 -17.14 -6.27 -2.06
N LYS A 127 -17.49 -5.67 -3.20
CA LYS A 127 -17.86 -6.40 -4.41
C LYS A 127 -17.08 -5.89 -5.61
N LEU A 128 -15.94 -6.51 -5.84
CA LEU A 128 -15.17 -6.28 -7.05
C LEU A 128 -15.94 -6.77 -8.30
N ASP A 129 -16.20 -5.88 -9.25
CA ASP A 129 -16.85 -6.18 -10.53
C ASP A 129 -15.90 -6.17 -11.74
N ASP A 130 -16.39 -6.59 -12.92
CA ASP A 130 -15.56 -6.68 -14.13
C ASP A 130 -15.19 -5.30 -14.69
N THR A 131 -16.10 -4.32 -14.56
CA THR A 131 -15.88 -2.93 -14.97
C THR A 131 -14.77 -2.32 -14.14
N GLU A 132 -14.77 -2.52 -12.83
CA GLU A 132 -13.73 -1.98 -11.96
C GLU A 132 -12.35 -2.59 -12.24
N ILE A 133 -12.31 -3.89 -12.56
CA ILE A 133 -11.08 -4.57 -12.96
C ILE A 133 -10.56 -4.02 -14.30
N ASP A 134 -11.44 -3.80 -15.28
CA ASP A 134 -11.09 -3.21 -16.57
C ASP A 134 -10.55 -1.78 -16.40
N GLN A 135 -11.20 -0.96 -15.56
CA GLN A 135 -10.79 0.42 -15.29
C GLN A 135 -9.48 0.49 -14.51
N LEU A 136 -9.25 -0.42 -13.56
CA LEU A 136 -7.98 -0.54 -12.86
C LEU A 136 -6.85 -0.92 -13.84
N GLU A 137 -7.09 -1.87 -14.75
CA GLU A 137 -6.12 -2.24 -15.78
C GLU A 137 -5.80 -1.06 -16.69
N GLU A 138 -6.80 -0.32 -17.17
CA GLU A 138 -6.59 0.88 -17.99
C GLU A 138 -5.79 1.95 -17.23
N TRP A 139 -6.10 2.20 -15.95
CA TRP A 139 -5.32 3.10 -15.12
C TRP A 139 -3.86 2.62 -15.01
N MET A 140 -3.65 1.32 -14.81
CA MET A 140 -2.31 0.75 -14.70
C MET A 140 -1.52 0.82 -16.01
N GLU A 141 -2.15 0.59 -17.17
CA GLU A 141 -1.51 0.75 -18.48
C GLU A 141 -1.06 2.20 -18.69
N ASN A 142 -1.92 3.17 -18.36
CA ASN A 142 -1.63 4.60 -18.46
C ASN A 142 -0.47 5.04 -17.54
N HIS A 143 -0.31 4.39 -16.38
CA HIS A 143 0.77 4.67 -15.42
C HIS A 143 1.97 3.73 -15.54
N SER A 144 1.93 2.76 -16.46
CA SER A 144 2.95 1.73 -16.64
C SER A 144 4.32 2.31 -16.96
N PHE A 145 4.40 3.40 -17.73
CA PHE A 145 5.66 4.06 -18.05
C PHE A 145 6.41 4.54 -16.79
N LEU A 146 5.67 5.00 -15.78
CA LEU A 146 6.22 5.56 -14.55
C LEU A 146 6.41 4.48 -13.47
N LEU A 147 5.44 3.58 -13.32
CA LEU A 147 5.35 2.65 -12.20
C LEU A 147 5.95 1.27 -12.48
N LYS A 148 6.32 0.95 -13.72
CA LYS A 148 6.91 -0.35 -14.02
C LYS A 148 8.23 -0.59 -13.28
N GLY A 149 8.38 -1.78 -12.72
CA GLY A 149 9.49 -2.15 -11.84
C GLY A 149 9.29 -1.71 -10.38
N THR A 150 8.13 -1.13 -10.03
CA THR A 150 7.84 -0.69 -8.66
C THR A 150 6.84 -1.62 -8.00
N TYR A 151 7.00 -1.79 -6.69
CA TYR A 151 6.06 -2.52 -5.86
C TYR A 151 5.10 -1.51 -5.19
N PRO A 152 3.79 -1.80 -5.06
CA PRO A 152 3.11 -3.04 -5.44
C PRO A 152 2.65 -3.14 -6.90
N PHE A 153 2.89 -2.12 -7.72
CA PHE A 153 2.41 -2.04 -9.11
C PHE A 153 2.66 -3.32 -9.92
N ASP A 154 3.90 -3.83 -9.96
CA ASP A 154 4.24 -5.01 -10.77
C ASP A 154 3.48 -6.28 -10.33
N GLU A 155 3.17 -6.41 -9.04
CA GLU A 155 2.49 -7.60 -8.51
C GLU A 155 1.00 -7.55 -8.84
N ILE A 156 0.40 -6.34 -8.75
CA ILE A 156 -0.98 -6.11 -9.18
C ILE A 156 -1.10 -6.35 -10.68
N ASP A 157 -0.15 -5.84 -11.47
CA ASP A 157 -0.11 -6.00 -12.94
C ASP A 157 -0.03 -7.48 -13.34
N SER A 158 0.84 -8.22 -12.66
CA SER A 158 1.02 -9.66 -12.88
C SER A 158 -0.25 -10.45 -12.51
N LEU A 159 -0.90 -10.09 -11.40
CA LEU A 159 -2.12 -10.76 -10.95
C LEU A 159 -3.30 -10.46 -11.88
N LEU A 160 -3.49 -9.20 -12.29
CA LEU A 160 -4.51 -8.81 -13.26
C LEU A 160 -4.31 -9.53 -14.59
N THR A 161 -3.07 -9.56 -15.10
CA THR A 161 -2.72 -10.28 -16.33
C THR A 161 -3.05 -11.78 -16.22
N ALA A 162 -2.77 -12.39 -15.07
CA ALA A 162 -3.04 -13.81 -14.85
C ALA A 162 -4.54 -14.11 -14.82
N VAL A 163 -5.32 -13.28 -14.13
CA VAL A 163 -6.78 -13.41 -13.99
C VAL A 163 -7.50 -13.15 -15.32
N LYS A 164 -7.01 -12.23 -16.15
CA LYS A 164 -7.63 -11.92 -17.45
C LYS A 164 -7.11 -12.80 -18.60
N HIS A 165 -6.14 -13.67 -18.36
CA HIS A 165 -5.49 -14.47 -19.40
C HIS A 165 -6.48 -15.37 -20.16
N ASP A 166 -7.49 -15.93 -19.48
CA ASP A 166 -8.51 -16.77 -20.09
C ASP A 166 -9.70 -15.98 -20.68
N GLY A 167 -9.70 -14.65 -20.49
CA GLY A 167 -10.72 -13.72 -20.94
C GLY A 167 -12.01 -13.74 -20.12
N VAL A 168 -12.07 -14.45 -18.99
CA VAL A 168 -13.26 -14.54 -18.14
C VAL A 168 -12.88 -14.48 -16.66
N VAL A 169 -13.14 -13.35 -16.01
CA VAL A 169 -12.92 -13.21 -14.58
C VAL A 169 -14.00 -13.95 -13.78
N THR A 170 -13.61 -15.05 -13.15
CA THR A 170 -14.48 -15.86 -12.28
C THR A 170 -14.71 -15.22 -10.92
N LYS A 171 -15.75 -15.68 -10.20
CA LYS A 171 -16.03 -15.21 -8.83
C LYS A 171 -14.88 -15.56 -7.87
N GLU A 172 -14.25 -16.71 -8.08
CA GLU A 172 -13.08 -17.15 -7.34
C GLU A 172 -11.88 -16.22 -7.58
N GLU A 173 -11.64 -15.79 -8.82
CA GLU A 173 -10.58 -14.83 -9.15
C GLU A 173 -10.86 -13.43 -8.62
N LYS A 174 -12.11 -12.97 -8.66
CA LYS A 174 -12.51 -11.73 -7.97
C LYS A 174 -12.20 -11.79 -6.48
N SER A 175 -12.53 -12.91 -5.85
CA SER A 175 -12.24 -13.11 -4.42
C SER A 175 -10.73 -13.18 -4.14
N MET A 176 -9.93 -13.71 -5.08
CA MET A 176 -8.46 -13.71 -5.01
C MET A 176 -7.90 -12.29 -5.14
N LEU A 177 -8.40 -11.50 -6.10
CA LEU A 177 -8.05 -10.09 -6.27
C LEU A 177 -8.41 -9.27 -5.02
N THR A 178 -9.63 -9.40 -4.50
CA THR A 178 -10.05 -8.75 -3.25
C THR A 178 -9.10 -9.06 -2.10
N ALA A 179 -8.76 -10.34 -1.92
CA ALA A 179 -7.85 -10.76 -0.86
C ALA A 179 -6.42 -10.22 -1.05
N PHE A 180 -5.97 -10.08 -2.30
CA PHE A 180 -4.68 -9.49 -2.61
C PHE A 180 -4.67 -7.96 -2.43
N PHE A 181 -5.71 -7.26 -2.91
CA PHE A 181 -5.87 -5.82 -2.80
C PHE A 181 -6.05 -5.37 -1.35
N ALA A 182 -6.68 -6.19 -0.52
CA ALA A 182 -6.74 -5.97 0.92
C ALA A 182 -5.36 -5.94 1.58
N ASN A 183 -4.32 -6.54 0.97
CA ASN A 183 -2.93 -6.36 1.39
C ASN A 183 -2.37 -4.96 1.07
N PHE A 184 -3.14 -4.08 0.42
CA PHE A 184 -2.76 -2.70 0.11
C PHE A 184 -3.51 -1.64 0.95
N ILE A 185 -4.43 -2.07 1.82
CA ILE A 185 -5.32 -1.16 2.57
C ILE A 185 -5.10 -1.27 4.08
N ASP A 186 -5.05 -0.12 4.77
CA ASP A 186 -5.06 -0.09 6.24
C ASP A 186 -6.48 -0.35 6.76
N THR A 187 -6.75 -1.61 7.10
CA THR A 187 -8.02 -2.08 7.68
C THR A 187 -8.40 -1.39 8.99
N LYS A 188 -7.49 -0.68 9.66
CA LYS A 188 -7.79 0.11 10.88
C LYS A 188 -8.31 1.50 10.57
N LEU A 189 -8.08 1.97 9.34
CA LEU A 189 -8.50 3.27 8.81
C LEU A 189 -9.69 3.13 7.85
N SER A 190 -10.23 1.93 7.69
CA SER A 190 -11.42 1.67 6.89
C SER A 190 -12.63 1.36 7.77
N HIS A 191 -13.81 1.79 7.33
CA HIS A 191 -15.07 1.58 8.04
C HIS A 191 -15.68 0.20 7.73
N ASN A 192 -15.59 -0.24 6.49
CA ASN A 192 -16.21 -1.41 5.92
C ASN A 192 -15.22 -2.55 5.72
N ILE A 193 -13.90 -2.32 5.77
CA ILE A 193 -12.93 -3.38 5.51
C ILE A 193 -12.42 -3.95 6.85
N HIS A 194 -12.86 -5.15 7.20
CA HIS A 194 -12.54 -5.77 8.51
C HIS A 194 -11.44 -6.84 8.42
N GLU A 195 -10.45 -6.71 9.30
CA GLU A 195 -9.28 -7.61 9.43
C GLU A 195 -9.61 -9.12 9.52
N PRO A 196 -10.66 -9.58 10.23
CA PRO A 196 -10.98 -11.01 10.33
C PRO A 196 -11.48 -11.62 9.02
N GLU A 197 -12.24 -10.85 8.24
CA GLU A 197 -12.82 -11.29 6.97
C GLU A 197 -11.73 -11.38 5.89
N ILE A 198 -10.84 -10.38 5.85
CA ILE A 198 -9.64 -10.38 5.01
C ILE A 198 -8.75 -11.57 5.34
N ARG A 199 -8.47 -11.81 6.62
CA ARG A 199 -7.63 -12.95 7.03
C ARG A 199 -8.22 -14.28 6.56
N SER A 200 -9.54 -14.44 6.67
CA SER A 200 -10.21 -15.66 6.20
C SER A 200 -10.09 -15.87 4.68
N LEU A 201 -10.12 -14.78 3.90
CA LEU A 201 -9.92 -14.82 2.45
C LEU A 201 -8.46 -15.11 2.10
N GLN A 202 -7.50 -14.47 2.78
CA GLN A 202 -6.07 -14.73 2.60
C GLN A 202 -5.71 -16.19 2.89
N GLU A 203 -6.23 -16.75 3.99
CA GLU A 203 -6.07 -18.16 4.35
C GLU A 203 -6.69 -19.09 3.29
N LYS A 204 -7.88 -18.74 2.77
CA LYS A 204 -8.58 -19.55 1.76
C LYS A 204 -7.83 -19.64 0.44
N PHE A 205 -7.20 -18.55 0.02
CA PHE A 205 -6.47 -18.50 -1.26
C PHE A 205 -4.97 -18.76 -1.11
N SER A 206 -4.51 -19.12 0.10
CA SER A 206 -3.09 -19.19 0.43
C SER A 206 -2.33 -17.93 -0.02
N ILE A 207 -3.01 -16.78 -0.02
CA ILE A 207 -2.39 -15.48 -0.25
C ILE A 207 -1.76 -15.08 1.10
N ASN A 208 -0.81 -15.89 1.55
CA ASN A 208 0.28 -15.35 2.32
C ASN A 208 0.97 -14.39 1.35
N GLY A 209 0.89 -13.09 1.66
CA GLY A 209 1.31 -11.99 0.79
C GLY A 209 2.40 -12.42 -0.18
N ILE A 210 2.05 -12.43 -1.48
CA ILE A 210 2.89 -13.03 -2.52
C ILE A 210 4.13 -12.16 -2.66
N CYS A 211 5.17 -12.48 -1.87
CA CYS A 211 6.50 -12.59 -2.43
C CYS A 211 6.36 -13.53 -3.62
N ALA A 212 6.60 -13.00 -4.81
CA ALA A 212 6.70 -13.71 -6.06
C ALA A 212 7.28 -15.12 -5.85
N VAL A 213 6.42 -16.15 -5.88
CA VAL A 213 6.79 -17.58 -5.77
C VAL A 213 7.39 -17.89 -4.39
N CYS A 214 6.91 -18.90 -3.62
CA CYS A 214 7.65 -19.45 -2.47
C CYS A 214 9.13 -19.59 -2.86
N PRO A 215 10.03 -18.67 -2.46
CA PRO A 215 11.36 -18.71 -3.00
C PRO A 215 12.07 -19.76 -2.16
N GLU A 216 12.48 -20.88 -2.76
CA GLU A 216 13.36 -21.83 -2.08
C GLU A 216 14.59 -21.04 -1.56
N ILE A 217 14.63 -20.76 -0.26
CA ILE A 217 15.67 -19.92 0.33
C ILE A 217 16.91 -20.79 0.44
N THR A 218 17.84 -20.59 -0.50
CA THR A 218 19.14 -21.24 -0.43
C THR A 218 20.04 -20.42 0.47
N PHE A 219 20.50 -21.00 1.59
CA PHE A 219 21.40 -20.31 2.52
C PHE A 219 22.86 -20.37 2.07
N GLU A 220 23.31 -21.52 1.57
CA GLU A 220 24.73 -21.79 1.34
C GLU A 220 25.37 -20.82 0.33
N ASN A 221 26.43 -20.13 0.75
CA ASN A 221 27.18 -19.12 -0.03
C ASN A 221 26.36 -17.92 -0.52
N LYS A 222 25.15 -17.69 0.03
CA LYS A 222 24.31 -16.54 -0.34
C LYS A 222 24.45 -15.41 0.66
N ILE A 223 24.35 -14.17 0.17
CA ILE A 223 24.46 -12.96 0.99
C ILE A 223 23.07 -12.46 1.36
N PHE A 224 22.81 -12.37 2.66
CA PHE A 224 21.56 -11.91 3.24
C PHE A 224 21.72 -10.54 3.89
N SER A 225 20.71 -9.70 3.75
CA SER A 225 20.57 -8.44 4.48
C SER A 225 19.25 -8.42 5.22
N PHE A 226 19.19 -7.76 6.38
CA PHE A 226 17.95 -7.62 7.15
C PHE A 226 17.60 -6.14 7.34
N THR A 227 16.33 -5.81 7.14
CA THR A 227 15.74 -4.48 7.40
C THR A 227 14.50 -4.59 8.28
N GLY A 228 14.19 -3.55 9.04
CA GLY A 228 13.12 -3.57 10.04
C GLY A 228 13.54 -4.18 11.38
N THR A 229 12.52 -4.64 12.12
CA THR A 229 12.57 -5.27 13.45
C THR A 229 11.72 -6.53 13.42
N SER A 230 12.09 -7.56 14.18
CA SER A 230 11.41 -8.87 14.18
C SER A 230 10.96 -9.22 15.59
N ALA A 231 9.75 -9.80 15.72
CA ALA A 231 9.16 -10.21 16.99
C ALA A 231 9.81 -11.48 17.51
N ARG A 232 10.36 -12.29 16.59
CA ARG A 232 10.86 -13.63 16.88
C ARG A 232 12.33 -13.65 17.29
N ALA A 233 13.12 -12.69 16.80
CA ALA A 233 14.56 -12.67 17.05
C ALA A 233 15.17 -11.27 16.85
N THR A 234 16.27 -11.02 17.54
CA THR A 234 17.11 -9.85 17.32
C THR A 234 17.89 -9.97 16.00
N ARG A 235 18.32 -8.84 15.44
CA ARG A 235 19.16 -8.80 14.23
C ARG A 235 20.45 -9.65 14.38
N ASN A 236 20.99 -9.75 15.59
CA ASN A 236 22.17 -10.56 15.85
C ASN A 236 21.86 -12.06 15.77
N GLU A 237 20.75 -12.50 16.35
CA GLU A 237 20.30 -13.89 16.26
C GLU A 237 19.97 -14.29 14.81
N ILE A 238 19.31 -13.43 14.05
CA ILE A 238 19.07 -13.65 12.61
C ILE A 238 20.40 -13.81 11.86
N ALA A 239 21.41 -12.98 12.17
CA ALA A 239 22.73 -13.10 11.57
C ALA A 239 23.42 -14.42 11.92
N GLU A 240 23.30 -14.88 13.17
CA GLU A 240 23.82 -16.18 13.61
C GLU A 240 23.14 -17.34 12.89
N ILE A 241 21.81 -17.32 12.75
CA ILE A 241 21.05 -18.36 12.04
C ILE A 241 21.50 -18.45 10.58
N ILE A 242 21.63 -17.31 9.89
CA ILE A 242 22.11 -17.25 8.51
C ILE A 242 23.51 -17.84 8.39
N ASN A 243 24.43 -17.44 9.28
CA ASN A 243 25.81 -17.94 9.26
C ASN A 243 25.88 -19.44 9.58
N ASN A 244 25.07 -19.93 10.52
CA ASN A 244 25.01 -21.35 10.90
C ASN A 244 24.49 -22.23 9.74
N LYS A 245 23.62 -21.69 8.88
CA LYS A 245 23.14 -22.37 7.66
C LYS A 245 24.06 -22.18 6.45
N GLY A 246 25.26 -21.61 6.63
CA GLY A 246 26.26 -21.44 5.57
C GLY A 246 26.05 -20.21 4.68
N GLY A 247 25.14 -19.30 5.06
CA GLY A 247 24.97 -18.00 4.43
C GLY A 247 25.90 -16.94 5.02
N ILE A 248 25.91 -15.75 4.40
CA ILE A 248 26.72 -14.62 4.83
C ILE A 248 25.78 -13.46 5.17
N PHE A 249 25.73 -13.08 6.44
CA PHE A 249 24.98 -11.90 6.83
C PHE A 249 25.76 -10.60 6.55
N ASN A 250 25.14 -9.67 5.83
CA ASN A 250 25.64 -8.32 5.62
C ASN A 250 24.51 -7.31 5.83
N ASN A 251 24.69 -6.38 6.76
CA ASN A 251 23.67 -5.39 7.07
C ASN A 251 23.40 -4.41 5.91
N ASN A 252 24.36 -4.22 4.99
CA ASN A 252 24.21 -3.28 3.87
C ASN A 252 23.83 -4.00 2.57
N VAL A 253 22.75 -3.52 1.96
CA VAL A 253 22.32 -3.95 0.62
C VAL A 253 23.32 -3.45 -0.43
N ASN A 254 23.86 -4.37 -1.22
CA ASN A 254 24.83 -4.11 -2.28
C ASN A 254 24.59 -5.04 -3.48
N LYS A 255 25.32 -4.85 -4.59
CA LYS A 255 25.17 -5.64 -5.83
C LYS A 255 25.36 -7.16 -5.67
N LYS A 256 26.00 -7.62 -4.59
CA LYS A 256 26.21 -9.03 -4.29
C LYS A 256 25.15 -9.60 -3.34
N THR A 257 24.28 -8.77 -2.76
CA THR A 257 23.20 -9.22 -1.89
C THR A 257 22.22 -10.07 -2.70
N ASN A 258 21.97 -11.29 -2.22
CA ASN A 258 21.03 -12.22 -2.84
C ASN A 258 19.64 -12.11 -2.23
N TYR A 259 19.56 -11.91 -0.91
CA TYR A 259 18.28 -11.85 -0.19
C TYR A 259 18.22 -10.62 0.73
N LEU A 260 17.11 -9.89 0.68
CA LEU A 260 16.76 -8.85 1.65
C LEU A 260 15.56 -9.34 2.47
N ILE A 261 15.81 -9.70 3.73
CA ILE A 261 14.79 -10.09 4.70
C ILE A 261 14.18 -8.84 5.31
N VAL A 262 12.85 -8.76 5.32
CA VAL A 262 12.08 -7.66 5.89
C VAL A 262 11.37 -8.13 7.16
N GLY A 263 11.71 -7.54 8.31
CA GLY A 263 11.10 -7.84 9.61
C GLY A 263 9.74 -7.15 9.81
N ALA A 264 8.84 -7.82 10.53
CA ALA A 264 7.43 -7.45 10.66
C ALA A 264 7.04 -6.83 12.03
N ASP A 265 7.96 -6.67 12.97
CA ASP A 265 7.66 -6.21 14.33
C ASP A 265 8.11 -4.78 14.59
N GLY A 266 7.34 -3.81 14.09
CA GLY A 266 7.61 -2.39 14.25
C GLY A 266 6.59 -1.58 13.48
N ASN A 267 5.46 -1.31 14.15
CA ASN A 267 4.23 -0.70 13.60
C ASN A 267 3.54 -1.61 12.54
N PRO A 268 2.23 -1.92 12.64
CA PRO A 268 1.46 -2.60 11.59
C PRO A 268 1.59 -1.95 10.19
N CYS A 269 2.11 -0.72 10.10
CA CYS A 269 2.50 -0.05 8.87
C CYS A 269 3.67 -0.69 8.09
N TRP A 270 4.15 -1.90 8.43
CA TRP A 270 5.23 -2.56 7.69
C TRP A 270 4.83 -2.93 6.26
N ALA A 271 3.55 -3.09 5.97
CA ALA A 271 3.07 -3.25 4.61
C ALA A 271 2.86 -1.91 3.85
N TYR A 272 2.93 -0.73 4.51
CA TYR A 272 2.11 0.39 4.03
C TYR A 272 2.66 1.82 3.93
N SER A 273 3.85 2.24 4.39
CA SER A 273 4.10 3.71 4.37
C SER A 273 5.51 4.28 4.33
N CYS A 274 6.58 3.50 4.45
CA CYS A 274 7.93 4.07 4.34
C CYS A 274 8.88 2.95 3.90
N TYR A 275 9.11 2.81 2.60
CA TYR A 275 10.21 1.97 2.14
C TYR A 275 11.51 2.56 2.69
N GLY A 276 12.02 1.98 3.77
CA GLY A 276 13.30 2.40 4.31
C GLY A 276 14.36 2.30 3.21
N ARG A 277 15.35 3.21 3.20
CA ARG A 277 16.43 3.35 2.20
C ARG A 277 17.09 2.05 1.68
N LYS A 278 16.95 0.92 2.40
CA LYS A 278 17.44 -0.41 1.99
C LYS A 278 16.51 -1.16 1.04
N VAL A 279 15.18 -1.06 1.22
CA VAL A 279 14.20 -1.69 0.32
C VAL A 279 14.25 -1.01 -1.03
N GLU A 280 14.24 0.33 -1.05
CA GLU A 280 14.43 1.12 -2.27
C GLU A 280 15.71 0.75 -3.01
N LYS A 281 16.83 0.64 -2.27
CA LYS A 281 18.11 0.23 -2.84
C LYS A 281 18.08 -1.19 -3.40
N ALA A 282 17.38 -2.12 -2.75
CA ALA A 282 17.21 -3.48 -3.27
C ALA A 282 16.41 -3.49 -4.58
N VAL A 283 15.32 -2.73 -4.65
CA VAL A 283 14.52 -2.58 -5.87
C VAL A 283 15.34 -1.94 -7.00
N GLN A 284 16.09 -0.87 -6.73
CA GLN A 284 16.98 -0.25 -7.73
C GLN A 284 18.04 -1.23 -8.25
N LEU A 285 18.61 -2.06 -7.37
CA LEU A 285 19.57 -3.08 -7.78
C LEU A 285 18.91 -4.16 -8.63
N ARG A 286 17.68 -4.57 -8.31
CA ARG A 286 16.88 -5.50 -9.13
C ARG A 286 16.62 -4.93 -10.53
N LYS A 287 16.22 -3.65 -10.64
CA LYS A 287 16.09 -2.95 -11.93
C LYS A 287 17.42 -2.89 -12.71
N ALA A 288 18.55 -2.78 -12.01
CA ALA A 288 19.88 -2.82 -12.61
C ALA A 288 20.38 -4.24 -12.98
N GLY A 289 19.52 -5.27 -12.89
CA GLY A 289 19.83 -6.66 -13.26
C GLY A 289 20.42 -7.50 -12.14
N SER A 290 20.37 -7.04 -10.89
CA SER A 290 20.81 -7.82 -9.73
C SER A 290 19.78 -8.90 -9.38
N PRO A 291 20.20 -10.15 -9.10
CA PRO A 291 19.29 -11.24 -8.74
C PRO A 291 18.88 -11.18 -7.25
N ILE A 292 18.60 -9.98 -6.74
CA ILE A 292 18.22 -9.79 -5.34
C ILE A 292 16.73 -10.11 -5.16
N VAL A 293 16.44 -10.96 -4.18
CA VAL A 293 15.10 -11.38 -3.78
C VAL A 293 14.74 -10.69 -2.47
N ILE A 294 13.58 -10.07 -2.41
CA ILE A 294 13.04 -9.49 -1.17
C ILE A 294 12.16 -10.57 -0.55
N VAL A 295 12.39 -10.87 0.73
CA VAL A 295 11.79 -12.00 1.43
C VAL A 295 11.16 -11.49 2.71
N HIS A 296 9.96 -11.98 3.03
CA HIS A 296 9.29 -11.64 4.27
C HIS A 296 9.90 -12.43 5.44
N GLU A 297 9.84 -11.91 6.67
CA GLU A 297 10.38 -12.64 7.82
C GLU A 297 9.74 -14.00 8.01
N ASN A 298 8.44 -14.16 7.74
CA ASN A 298 7.76 -15.45 7.87
C ASN A 298 8.35 -16.52 6.94
N ASP A 299 8.61 -16.18 5.67
CA ASP A 299 9.21 -17.11 4.70
C ASP A 299 10.64 -17.49 5.13
N PHE A 300 11.38 -16.51 5.66
CA PHE A 300 12.68 -16.77 6.27
C PHE A 300 12.56 -17.75 7.45
N TRP A 301 11.54 -17.59 8.29
CA TRP A 301 11.34 -18.46 9.43
C TRP A 301 10.94 -19.88 9.03
N ASP A 302 10.05 -20.02 8.04
CA ASP A 302 9.58 -21.32 7.55
C ASP A 302 10.71 -22.17 6.95
N GLU A 303 11.73 -21.53 6.38
CA GLU A 303 12.94 -22.20 5.87
C GLU A 303 14.03 -22.36 6.94
N THR A 304 13.86 -21.78 8.13
CA THR A 304 14.80 -21.91 9.25
C THR A 304 14.52 -23.08 10.18
N TYR A 305 13.25 -23.50 10.32
CA TYR A 305 12.77 -24.52 11.25
C TYR A 305 12.22 -25.76 10.54
#